data_AF-A0A1G9NJW8-F1
#
_entry.id   AF-A0A1G9NJW8-F1
#
_cell.length_a   1.000
_cell.length_b   1.000
_cell.length_c   1.000
_cell.angle_alpha   90.00
_cell.angle_beta   90.00
_cell.angle_gamma   90.00
#
_symmetry.space_group_name_H-M   'P 1'
#
loop_
_entity.id
_entity.type
_entity.pdbx_description
1 polymer ?
#
loop_
_entity_poly.entity_id
_entity_poly.type
_entity_poly.pdbx_seq_one_letter_code
_entity_poly.pdbx_strand_id
1 'polypeptide(L)'
;MKIPTTLKHKPVVVSEDYEQVDGRYARNTDAKGLSLGLAQWNDRGKVDISAKVWRHTGEKWSRQSEELPMHRVLDLAILICSSSLYFQDAYRFPKMYDPENPVIDRIGLQGDAMSVSVCADNPMIDNDIRLFAQALSDDGEMIGERLRVLSRLLKDMGY
;
A
#
# COMPACT_ATOMS: atom_id res chain seq x y z
N MET A 1 12.84 2.49 -6.72
CA MET A 1 13.26 1.28 -7.49
C MET A 1 12.01 0.47 -7.83
N LYS A 2 11.89 -0.15 -9.01
CA LYS A 2 10.70 -0.97 -9.32
C LYS A 2 10.61 -2.18 -8.38
N ILE A 3 9.46 -2.37 -7.75
CA ILE A 3 9.21 -3.53 -6.88
C ILE A 3 8.79 -4.76 -7.69
N PRO A 4 8.98 -5.99 -7.19
CA PRO A 4 8.56 -7.19 -7.92
C PRO A 4 7.03 -7.29 -8.04
N THR A 5 6.53 -7.46 -9.27
CA THR A 5 5.08 -7.59 -9.57
C THR A 5 4.65 -9.02 -9.95
N THR A 6 5.60 -9.92 -10.19
CA THR A 6 5.34 -11.30 -10.63
C THR A 6 5.46 -12.34 -9.49
N LEU A 7 5.64 -11.88 -8.26
CA LEU A 7 5.66 -12.73 -7.08
C LEU A 7 4.23 -13.04 -6.60
N LYS A 8 4.10 -13.86 -5.54
CA LYS A 8 2.79 -14.31 -5.07
C LYS A 8 1.92 -13.20 -4.47
N HIS A 9 2.52 -12.18 -3.86
CA HIS A 9 1.79 -10.94 -3.52
C HIS A 9 1.59 -10.14 -4.80
N LYS A 10 0.34 -9.79 -5.11
CA LYS A 10 -0.01 -9.07 -6.33
C LYS A 10 -0.28 -7.61 -6.00
N PRO A 11 0.69 -6.69 -6.19
CA PRO A 11 0.52 -5.30 -5.82
C PRO A 11 -0.56 -4.61 -6.68
N VAL A 12 -1.35 -3.75 -6.05
CA VAL A 12 -2.39 -2.94 -6.67
C VAL A 12 -2.11 -1.45 -6.45
N VAL A 13 -1.78 -1.06 -5.23
CA VAL A 13 -1.31 0.29 -4.89
C VAL A 13 0.13 0.22 -4.40
N VAL A 14 0.98 1.14 -4.84
CA VAL A 14 2.42 1.12 -4.55
C VAL A 14 2.96 2.50 -4.18
N SER A 15 4.02 2.48 -3.38
CA SER A 15 5.01 3.56 -3.29
C SER A 15 6.38 2.94 -3.56
N GLU A 16 6.91 3.17 -4.76
CA GLU A 16 8.19 2.60 -5.21
C GLU A 16 9.41 3.47 -4.86
N ASP A 17 9.14 4.68 -4.38
CA ASP A 17 10.11 5.68 -3.93
C ASP A 17 10.28 5.72 -2.42
N TYR A 18 9.71 4.74 -1.70
CA TYR A 18 9.68 4.71 -0.23
C TYR A 18 11.06 4.86 0.43
N GLU A 19 12.13 4.36 -0.21
CA GLU A 19 13.49 4.53 0.30
C GLU A 19 13.89 5.98 0.56
N GLN A 20 13.23 6.95 -0.10
CA GLN A 20 13.49 8.38 0.04
C GLN A 20 12.78 9.01 1.24
N VAL A 21 11.81 8.32 1.84
CA VAL A 21 10.90 8.86 2.86
C VAL A 21 10.80 7.99 4.12
N ASP A 22 11.65 6.97 4.26
CA ASP A 22 11.73 6.03 5.40
C ASP A 22 12.30 6.69 6.69
N GLY A 23 11.81 7.88 7.02
CA GLY A 23 12.17 8.66 8.20
C GLY A 23 13.67 8.91 8.31
N ARG A 24 14.24 8.62 9.50
CA ARG A 24 15.69 8.73 9.74
C ARG A 24 16.56 7.83 8.86
N TYR A 25 15.97 6.83 8.20
CA TYR A 25 16.66 5.92 7.29
C TYR A 25 16.50 6.34 5.82
N ALA A 26 15.84 7.46 5.53
CA ALA A 26 15.70 7.99 4.19
C ALA A 26 17.05 8.00 3.45
N ARG A 27 17.05 7.45 2.23
CA ARG A 27 18.18 7.26 1.31
C ARG A 27 19.27 6.31 1.81
N ASN A 28 19.13 5.73 3.00
CA ASN A 28 20.04 4.74 3.57
C ASN A 28 19.24 3.61 4.25
N THR A 29 18.39 2.97 3.46
CA THR A 29 17.52 1.89 3.90
C THR A 29 17.51 0.77 2.87
N ASP A 30 17.28 -0.44 3.36
CA ASP A 30 16.97 -1.58 2.51
C ASP A 30 15.48 -1.69 2.18
N ALA A 31 14.59 -0.93 2.85
CA ALA A 31 13.18 -0.84 2.49
C ALA A 31 13.01 0.05 1.26
N LYS A 32 12.78 -0.58 0.11
CA LYS A 32 12.75 0.08 -1.20
C LYS A 32 11.37 0.54 -1.63
N GLY A 33 10.32 -0.14 -1.16
CA GLY A 33 8.95 0.19 -1.54
C GLY A 33 7.92 -0.36 -0.57
N LEU A 34 6.71 0.18 -0.66
CA LEU A 34 5.51 -0.30 0.03
C LEU A 34 4.47 -0.69 -1.02
N SER A 35 3.63 -1.68 -0.70
CA SER A 35 2.47 -2.00 -1.53
C SER A 35 1.27 -2.46 -0.72
N LEU A 36 0.09 -2.20 -1.25
CA LEU A 36 -1.16 -2.88 -0.91
C LEU A 36 -1.57 -3.74 -2.10
N GLY A 37 -2.03 -4.96 -1.82
CA GLY A 37 -2.35 -5.89 -2.90
C GLY A 37 -2.96 -7.19 -2.41
N LEU A 38 -3.26 -8.07 -3.36
CA LEU A 38 -3.84 -9.38 -3.07
C LEU A 38 -2.81 -10.25 -2.33
N ALA A 39 -3.24 -10.83 -1.22
CA ALA A 39 -2.41 -11.66 -0.37
C ALA A 39 -1.99 -12.95 -1.07
N GLN A 40 -0.82 -13.45 -0.65
CA GLN A 40 -0.26 -14.71 -1.14
C GLN A 40 -1.03 -15.95 -0.62
N TRP A 41 -1.64 -15.84 0.55
CA TRP A 41 -2.33 -16.93 1.25
C TRP A 41 -3.82 -16.68 1.18
N ASN A 42 -4.42 -17.13 0.08
CA ASN A 42 -5.85 -17.09 -0.11
C ASN A 42 -6.41 -18.48 0.17
N ASP A 43 -7.36 -18.58 1.09
CA ASP A 43 -8.19 -19.77 1.21
C ASP A 43 -8.95 -19.99 -0.11
N ARG A 44 -9.33 -21.23 -0.41
CA ARG A 44 -10.07 -21.53 -1.65
C ARG A 44 -11.36 -20.71 -1.69
N GLY A 45 -11.43 -19.78 -2.65
CA GLY A 45 -12.60 -18.93 -2.87
C GLY A 45 -12.61 -17.61 -2.08
N LYS A 46 -11.58 -17.34 -1.26
CA LYS A 46 -11.45 -16.06 -0.54
C LYS A 46 -10.25 -15.29 -1.07
N VAL A 47 -10.40 -13.99 -1.28
CA VAL A 47 -9.30 -13.09 -1.64
C VAL A 47 -9.05 -12.17 -0.46
N ASP A 48 -7.92 -12.35 0.22
CA ASP A 48 -7.51 -11.44 1.28
C ASP A 48 -6.61 -10.33 0.69
N ILE A 49 -6.65 -9.15 1.30
CA ILE A 49 -5.75 -8.03 0.98
C ILE A 49 -4.67 -7.89 2.04
N SER A 50 -3.50 -7.41 1.64
CA SER A 50 -2.34 -7.29 2.54
C SER A 50 -1.51 -6.06 2.22
N ALA A 51 -0.92 -5.50 3.27
CA ALA A 51 0.15 -4.52 3.18
C ALA A 51 1.51 -5.24 3.19
N LYS A 52 2.45 -4.77 2.37
CA LYS A 52 3.78 -5.35 2.26
C LYS A 52 4.87 -4.28 2.19
N VAL A 53 5.93 -4.49 2.97
CA VAL A 53 7.19 -3.77 2.86
C VAL A 53 8.12 -4.58 1.96
N TRP A 54 8.70 -3.93 0.96
CA TRP A 54 9.66 -4.53 0.04
C TRP A 54 11.07 -4.14 0.43
N ARG A 55 11.87 -5.14 0.84
CA ARG A 55 13.27 -4.92 1.18
C ARG A 55 14.20 -5.56 0.17
N HIS A 56 15.26 -4.84 -0.19
CA HIS A 56 16.30 -5.29 -1.10
C HIS A 56 17.68 -4.97 -0.51
N THR A 57 18.50 -6.00 -0.30
CA THR A 57 19.86 -5.85 0.28
C THR A 57 20.93 -5.50 -0.75
N GLY A 58 20.54 -5.25 -2.01
CA GLY A 58 21.45 -5.08 -3.15
C GLY A 58 21.62 -6.36 -3.98
N GLU A 59 21.42 -7.53 -3.38
CA GLU A 59 21.57 -8.82 -4.06
C GLU A 59 20.24 -9.55 -4.29
N LYS A 60 19.31 -9.44 -3.33
CA LYS A 60 18.05 -10.17 -3.36
C LYS A 60 16.93 -9.45 -2.60
N TRP A 61 15.70 -9.77 -2.99
CA TRP A 61 14.49 -9.38 -2.27
C TRP A 61 14.27 -10.25 -1.02
N SER A 62 13.96 -9.62 0.11
CA SER A 62 13.59 -10.34 1.35
C SER A 62 12.26 -11.07 1.17
N ARG A 63 12.16 -12.28 1.72
CA ARG A 63 11.03 -13.20 1.46
C ARG A 63 9.97 -13.22 2.56
N GLN A 64 10.27 -13.01 3.85
CA GLN A 64 9.31 -13.19 4.96
C GLN A 64 9.65 -12.42 6.27
N SER A 65 8.70 -12.49 7.22
CA SER A 65 8.51 -11.75 8.48
C SER A 65 9.73 -11.10 9.13
N GLU A 66 9.56 -9.83 9.52
CA GLU A 66 10.59 -8.99 10.11
C GLU A 66 9.96 -8.06 11.14
N GLU A 67 10.73 -7.64 12.14
CA GLU A 67 10.36 -6.53 13.02
C GLU A 67 10.40 -5.21 12.22
N LEU A 68 9.32 -4.44 12.29
CA LEU A 68 9.22 -3.14 11.63
C LEU A 68 9.47 -2.01 12.64
N PRO A 69 10.30 -1.02 12.31
CA PRO A 69 10.31 0.23 13.05
C PRO A 69 8.90 0.84 13.10
N MET A 70 8.54 1.46 14.23
CA MET A 70 7.18 1.98 14.46
C MET A 70 6.72 2.95 13.36
N HIS A 71 7.62 3.79 12.83
CA HIS A 71 7.25 4.74 11.78
C HIS A 71 6.83 4.03 10.49
N ARG A 72 7.41 2.89 10.14
CA ARG A 72 6.98 2.11 8.96
C ARG A 72 5.57 1.55 9.13
N VAL A 73 5.17 1.23 10.36
CA VAL A 73 3.78 0.82 10.66
C VAL A 73 2.83 1.99 10.43
N LEU A 74 3.23 3.21 10.81
CA LEU A 74 2.46 4.43 10.53
C LEU A 74 2.43 4.73 9.03
N ASP A 75 3.53 4.57 8.31
CA ASP A 75 3.59 4.80 6.86
C ASP A 75 2.67 3.82 6.11
N LEU A 76 2.62 2.55 6.54
CA LEU A 76 1.64 1.58 6.04
C LEU A 76 0.20 2.02 6.35
N ALA A 77 -0.06 2.54 7.56
CA ALA A 77 -1.38 3.07 7.89
C ALA A 77 -1.75 4.28 7.03
N ILE A 78 -0.80 5.19 6.74
CA ILE A 78 -0.99 6.33 5.83
C ILE A 78 -1.30 5.83 4.41
N LEU A 79 -0.54 4.84 3.91
CA LEU A 79 -0.79 4.24 2.61
C LEU A 79 -2.17 3.59 2.52
N ILE A 80 -2.62 2.91 3.57
CA ILE A 80 -3.98 2.36 3.70
C ILE A 80 -5.01 3.48 3.63
N CYS A 81 -4.86 4.54 4.42
CA CYS A 81 -5.80 5.68 4.42
C CYS A 81 -5.91 6.34 3.04
N SER A 82 -4.78 6.65 2.40
CA SER A 82 -4.75 7.27 1.06
C SER A 82 -5.41 6.37 0.02
N SER A 83 -5.11 5.07 0.05
CA SER A 83 -5.73 4.09 -0.85
C SER A 83 -7.23 3.94 -0.60
N SER A 84 -7.65 3.81 0.66
CA SER A 84 -9.07 3.73 1.03
C SER A 84 -9.84 4.97 0.60
N LEU A 85 -9.25 6.16 0.72
CA LEU A 85 -9.85 7.40 0.22
C LEU A 85 -10.02 7.36 -1.30
N TYR A 86 -8.98 6.95 -2.03
CA TYR A 86 -9.05 6.79 -3.49
C TYR A 86 -10.16 5.82 -3.94
N PHE A 87 -10.28 4.67 -3.27
CA PHE A 87 -11.27 3.66 -3.64
C PHE A 87 -12.72 4.06 -3.35
N GLN A 88 -12.97 5.12 -2.58
CA GLN A 88 -14.33 5.67 -2.42
C GLN A 88 -14.89 6.19 -3.75
N ASP A 89 -14.03 6.76 -4.61
CA ASP A 89 -14.43 7.36 -5.89
C ASP A 89 -13.93 6.57 -7.11
N ALA A 90 -13.11 5.55 -6.92
CA ALA A 90 -12.46 4.80 -8.01
C ALA A 90 -13.47 4.18 -9.00
N TYR A 91 -14.70 3.90 -8.57
CA TYR A 91 -15.78 3.36 -9.42
C TYR A 91 -16.13 4.26 -10.61
N ARG A 92 -15.75 5.55 -10.57
CA ARG A 92 -15.93 6.50 -11.69
C ARG A 92 -15.06 6.15 -12.91
N PHE A 93 -13.97 5.42 -12.71
CA PHE A 93 -13.07 5.00 -13.77
C PHE A 93 -13.48 3.61 -14.29
N PRO A 94 -13.61 3.40 -15.61
CA PRO A 94 -13.96 2.09 -16.16
C PRO A 94 -13.03 0.97 -15.68
N LYS A 95 -11.74 1.26 -15.49
CA LYS A 95 -10.71 0.32 -15.00
C LYS A 95 -10.46 0.41 -13.49
N MET A 96 -11.23 1.20 -12.74
CA MET A 96 -10.96 1.61 -11.36
C MET A 96 -9.73 2.53 -11.19
N TYR A 97 -9.11 2.96 -12.29
CA TYR A 97 -8.04 3.96 -12.34
C TYR A 97 -7.92 4.60 -13.72
N ASP A 98 -7.19 5.71 -13.78
CA ASP A 98 -6.78 6.38 -15.01
C ASP A 98 -5.45 5.77 -15.52
N PRO A 99 -5.44 5.08 -16.67
CA PRO A 99 -4.22 4.48 -17.22
C PRO A 99 -3.17 5.50 -17.64
N GLU A 100 -3.59 6.71 -18.04
CA GLU A 100 -2.68 7.77 -18.47
C GLU A 100 -2.08 8.52 -17.28
N ASN A 101 -2.75 8.48 -16.12
CA ASN A 101 -2.28 9.08 -14.88
C ASN A 101 -2.59 8.18 -13.66
N PRO A 102 -1.77 7.14 -13.41
CA PRO A 102 -2.00 6.20 -12.32
C PRO A 102 -1.65 6.76 -10.93
N VAL A 103 -1.22 8.02 -10.83
CA VAL A 103 -0.87 8.66 -9.56
C VAL A 103 -2.13 8.92 -8.74
N ILE A 104 -2.13 8.47 -7.49
CA ILE A 104 -3.22 8.61 -6.53
C ILE A 104 -2.99 9.82 -5.63
N ASP A 105 -1.80 9.94 -5.06
CA ASP A 105 -1.49 10.93 -4.03
C ASP A 105 0.03 11.21 -3.95
N ARG A 106 0.38 12.33 -3.33
CA ARG A 106 1.77 12.70 -3.01
C ARG A 106 1.82 13.31 -1.62
N ILE A 107 2.26 12.51 -0.64
CA ILE A 107 2.13 12.81 0.78
C ILE A 107 3.49 13.26 1.33
N GLY A 108 3.59 14.49 1.82
CA GLY A 108 4.83 15.00 2.43
C GLY A 108 5.17 14.25 3.71
N LEU A 109 6.38 13.71 3.81
CA LEU A 109 6.91 13.00 4.98
C LEU A 109 8.34 13.45 5.29
N GLN A 110 8.95 12.88 6.33
CA GLN A 110 10.35 13.15 6.63
C GLN A 110 11.25 12.62 5.50
N GLY A 111 11.97 13.53 4.83
CA GLY A 111 12.92 13.22 3.75
C GLY A 111 12.50 13.82 2.41
N ASP A 112 11.31 13.45 1.93
CA ASP A 112 10.70 13.89 0.66
C ASP A 112 9.17 13.68 0.75
N ALA A 113 8.50 13.37 -0.37
CA ALA A 113 7.10 12.96 -0.41
C ALA A 113 6.95 11.50 -0.84
N MET A 114 6.09 10.77 -0.15
CA MET A 114 5.67 9.42 -0.53
C MET A 114 4.73 9.53 -1.73
N SER A 115 5.17 9.03 -2.89
CA SER A 115 4.33 8.97 -4.09
C SER A 115 3.49 7.70 -4.06
N VAL A 116 2.17 7.85 -4.11
CA VAL A 116 1.22 6.73 -4.11
C VAL A 116 0.63 6.60 -5.51
N SER A 117 0.69 5.40 -6.10
CA SER A 117 0.16 5.14 -7.44
C SER A 117 -0.43 3.74 -7.58
N VAL A 118 -1.26 3.56 -8.60
CA VAL A 118 -1.69 2.24 -9.06
C VAL A 118 -0.51 1.52 -9.70
N CYS A 119 -0.34 0.23 -9.38
CA CYS A 119 0.74 -0.61 -9.91
C CYS A 119 0.48 -1.02 -11.36
N ALA A 120 0.64 -0.08 -12.31
CA ALA A 120 0.45 -0.35 -13.74
C ALA A 120 1.41 -1.42 -14.30
N ASP A 121 2.53 -1.68 -13.62
CA ASP A 121 3.47 -2.76 -13.94
C ASP A 121 3.00 -4.15 -13.51
N ASN A 122 1.88 -4.27 -12.78
CA ASN A 122 1.23 -5.56 -12.52
C ASN A 122 0.54 -6.05 -13.82
N PRO A 123 0.96 -7.19 -14.40
CA PRO A 123 0.38 -7.69 -15.66
C PRO A 123 -1.13 -7.98 -15.60
N MET A 124 -1.67 -8.18 -14.39
CA MET A 124 -3.08 -8.48 -14.14
C MET A 124 -3.82 -7.31 -13.48
N ILE A 125 -3.26 -6.08 -13.54
CA ILE A 125 -3.75 -4.92 -12.76
C ILE A 125 -5.24 -4.66 -12.96
N ASP A 126 -5.76 -4.70 -14.19
CA ASP A 126 -7.16 -4.39 -14.51
C ASP A 126 -8.16 -5.34 -13.82
N ASN A 127 -7.74 -6.56 -13.51
CA ASN A 127 -8.53 -7.54 -12.77
C ASN A 127 -8.24 -7.46 -11.26
N ASP A 128 -6.96 -7.44 -10.88
CA ASP A 128 -6.55 -7.48 -9.49
C ASP A 128 -7.02 -6.24 -8.71
N ILE A 129 -7.10 -5.07 -9.34
CA ILE A 129 -7.63 -3.85 -8.71
C ILE A 129 -9.12 -3.99 -8.34
N ARG A 130 -9.90 -4.73 -9.14
CA ARG A 130 -11.32 -4.98 -8.85
C ARG A 130 -11.49 -5.95 -7.71
N LEU A 131 -10.69 -7.03 -7.72
CA LEU A 131 -10.66 -7.98 -6.61
C LEU A 131 -10.22 -7.31 -5.31
N PHE A 132 -9.23 -6.41 -5.38
CA PHE A 132 -8.78 -5.63 -4.24
C PHE A 132 -9.87 -4.69 -3.74
N ALA A 133 -10.53 -3.94 -4.63
CA ALA A 133 -11.63 -3.06 -4.26
C ALA A 133 -12.81 -3.82 -3.64
N GLN A 134 -13.14 -5.00 -4.17
CA GLN A 134 -14.16 -5.88 -3.60
C GLN A 134 -13.78 -6.33 -2.19
N ALA A 135 -12.57 -6.89 -2.01
CA ALA A 135 -12.10 -7.34 -0.71
C ALA A 135 -12.02 -6.18 0.30
N LEU A 136 -11.59 -4.98 -0.13
CA LEU A 136 -11.59 -3.78 0.70
C LEU A 136 -13.01 -3.40 1.16
N SER A 137 -14.01 -3.56 0.29
CA SER A 137 -15.42 -3.33 0.62
C SER A 137 -15.96 -4.41 1.57
N ASP A 138 -15.63 -5.68 1.33
CA ASP A 138 -16.06 -6.81 2.15
C ASP A 138 -15.52 -6.68 3.59
N ASP A 139 -14.27 -6.23 3.74
CA ASP A 139 -13.63 -5.96 5.03
C ASP A 139 -13.97 -4.55 5.58
N GLY A 140 -14.85 -3.79 4.93
CA GLY A 140 -15.11 -2.37 5.21
C GLY A 140 -15.59 -2.09 6.63
N GLU A 141 -16.37 -2.98 7.24
CA GLU A 141 -16.78 -2.87 8.64
C GLU A 141 -15.57 -2.96 9.58
N MET A 142 -14.77 -4.03 9.42
CA MET A 142 -13.59 -4.27 10.25
C MET A 142 -12.58 -3.13 10.10
N ILE A 143 -12.22 -2.76 8.87
CA ILE A 143 -11.27 -1.68 8.58
C ILE A 143 -11.80 -0.35 9.09
N GLY A 144 -13.07 -0.05 8.82
CA GLY A 144 -13.74 1.18 9.24
C GLY A 144 -13.75 1.36 10.76
N GLU A 145 -13.97 0.29 11.54
CA GLU A 145 -13.86 0.31 13.00
C GLU A 145 -12.46 0.76 13.45
N ARG A 146 -11.39 0.15 12.90
CA ARG A 146 -10.01 0.47 13.29
C ARG A 146 -9.65 1.90 12.91
N LEU A 147 -10.03 2.36 11.72
CA LEU A 147 -9.79 3.73 11.27
C LEU A 147 -10.50 4.77 12.17
N ARG A 148 -11.74 4.49 12.61
CA ARG A 148 -12.46 5.35 13.56
C ARG A 148 -11.75 5.41 14.91
N VAL A 149 -11.28 4.27 15.42
CA VAL A 149 -10.52 4.22 16.68
C VAL A 149 -9.22 5.00 16.56
N LEU A 150 -8.46 4.82 15.48
CA LEU A 150 -7.24 5.59 15.21
C LEU A 150 -7.52 7.08 15.14
N SER A 151 -8.55 7.51 14.40
CA SER A 151 -8.93 8.92 14.29
C SER A 151 -9.27 9.53 15.65
N ARG A 152 -10.01 8.81 16.49
CA ARG A 152 -10.31 9.26 17.85
C ARG A 152 -9.05 9.39 18.69
N LEU A 153 -8.19 8.36 18.71
CA LEU A 153 -6.95 8.37 19.50
C LEU A 153 -6.00 9.50 19.07
N LEU A 154 -5.87 9.76 17.77
CA LEU A 154 -5.07 10.87 17.26
C LEU A 154 -5.59 12.23 17.77
N LYS A 155 -6.91 12.43 17.73
CA LYS A 155 -7.55 13.64 18.28
C LYS A 155 -7.37 13.78 19.78
N ASP A 156 -7.50 12.68 20.53
CA ASP A 156 -7.29 12.66 21.99
C ASP A 156 -5.83 13.01 22.35
N MET A 157 -4.86 12.66 21.48
CA MET A 157 -3.45 13.02 21.60
C MET A 157 -3.14 14.46 21.15
N GLY A 158 -4.10 15.17 20.55
CA GLY A 158 -3.94 16.54 20.07
C GLY A 158 -3.35 16.68 18.66
N TYR A 159 -3.41 15.62 17.84
CA TYR A 159 -3.11 15.68 16.40
C TYR A 159 -4.33 16.08 15.56
#